data_AF-A0A7L4ZRC8-F1
#
_entry.id   AF-A0A7L4ZRC8-F1
#
_cell.length_a   1.000
_cell.length_b   1.000
_cell.length_c   1.000
_cell.angle_alpha   90.00
_cell.angle_beta   90.00
_cell.angle_gamma   90.00
#
_symmetry.space_group_name_H-M   'P 1'
#
loop_
_entity.id
_entity.type
_entity.pdbx_description
1 polymer ?
#
loop_
_entity_poly.entity_id
_entity_poly.type
_entity_poly.pdbx_seq_one_letter_code
_entity_poly.pdbx_strand_id
1 'polypeptide(L)'
;MGYIEELEELEKMNMRNEEYNYAQRMIMVEMLQEKIIEARSSDDYFIRFFEDIINGNIDFDFKSALSEVAYNSASEDAEACINIFSRLSEMQSNRSVLSWVVTALKYTDQLVLHYIQDILKINPVKHPDHGIERSLYVQINSGDYSAQVAGNLLNEVYGQRNKLEHRYVRDPKNEEKQILINPDFKTAKRKIQSHFPKALLSFRKAYKEHYE
;
A
#
# COMPACT_ATOMS: atom_id res chain seq x y z
N MET A 1 2.30 -14.82 27.22
CA MET A 1 2.74 -13.43 27.24
C MET A 1 3.41 -13.16 25.92
N GLY A 2 2.94 -12.16 25.18
CA GLY A 2 3.56 -11.73 23.93
C GLY A 2 4.75 -10.80 24.18
N TYR A 3 5.68 -10.72 23.22
CA TYR A 3 6.88 -9.88 23.32
C TYR A 3 6.59 -8.41 23.67
N ILE A 4 5.52 -7.84 23.10
CA ILE A 4 5.08 -6.47 23.42
C ILE A 4 4.57 -6.38 24.86
N GLU A 5 3.80 -7.36 25.33
CA GLU A 5 3.32 -7.41 26.73
C GLU A 5 4.49 -7.50 27.71
N GLU A 6 5.53 -8.27 27.39
CA GLU A 6 6.76 -8.37 28.20
C GLU A 6 7.51 -7.03 28.27
N LEU A 7 7.61 -6.29 27.15
CA LEU A 7 8.23 -4.96 27.14
C LEU A 7 7.43 -3.93 27.95
N GLU A 8 6.10 -3.96 27.87
CA GLU A 8 5.21 -3.09 28.66
C GLU A 8 5.27 -3.38 30.16
N GLU A 9 5.42 -4.66 30.54
CA GLU A 9 5.65 -5.03 31.93
C GLU A 9 7.03 -4.57 32.42
N LEU A 10 8.08 -4.72 31.61
CA LEU A 10 9.43 -4.24 31.93
C LEU A 10 9.48 -2.72 32.14
N GLU A 11 8.74 -1.94 31.36
CA GLU A 11 8.63 -0.48 31.54
C GLU A 11 8.03 -0.14 32.91
N LYS A 12 6.92 -0.80 33.28
CA LYS A 12 6.24 -0.63 34.57
C LYS A 12 7.14 -1.03 35.75
N MET A 13 7.90 -2.11 35.59
CA MET A 13 8.85 -2.58 36.60
C MET A 13 10.03 -1.61 36.76
N ASN A 14 10.58 -1.10 35.67
CA ASN A 14 11.70 -0.14 35.69
C ASN A 14 11.34 1.15 36.44
N MET A 15 10.14 1.70 36.25
CA MET A 15 9.71 2.91 36.97
C MET A 15 9.61 2.71 38.49
N ARG A 16 9.35 1.47 38.92
CA ARG A 16 9.29 1.06 40.33
C ARG A 16 10.64 0.61 40.90
N ASN A 17 11.70 0.58 40.08
CA ASN A 17 13.01 0.16 40.51
C ASN A 17 13.69 1.27 41.33
N GLU A 18 13.92 1.01 42.62
CA GLU A 18 14.57 1.95 43.54
C GLU A 18 16.10 1.92 43.48
N GLU A 19 16.70 0.88 42.87
CA GLU A 19 18.15 0.75 42.73
C GLU A 19 18.72 1.71 41.67
N TYR A 20 17.91 2.11 40.70
CA TYR A 20 18.30 3.07 39.67
C TYR A 20 17.91 4.49 40.06
N ASN A 21 18.82 5.44 39.77
CA ASN A 21 18.46 6.84 39.89
C ASN A 21 17.44 7.24 38.81
N TYR A 22 16.80 8.39 38.99
CA TYR A 22 15.73 8.85 38.09
C TYR A 22 16.18 8.95 36.62
N ALA A 23 17.39 9.45 36.38
CA ALA A 23 17.92 9.59 35.01
C ALA A 23 18.12 8.23 34.34
N GLN A 24 18.64 7.24 35.07
CA GLN A 24 18.81 5.87 34.57
C GLN A 24 17.46 5.21 34.25
N ARG A 25 16.45 5.42 35.10
CA ARG A 25 15.09 4.94 34.83
C ARG A 25 14.50 5.57 33.58
N MET A 26 14.64 6.88 33.40
CA MET A 26 14.12 7.58 32.22
C MET A 26 14.80 7.11 30.93
N ILE A 27 16.12 6.93 30.93
CA ILE A 27 16.86 6.38 29.76
C ILE A 27 16.33 4.98 29.40
N MET A 28 16.12 4.12 30.39
CA MET A 28 15.57 2.79 30.15
C MET A 28 14.11 2.83 29.67
N VAL A 29 13.29 3.75 30.17
CA VAL A 29 11.92 3.96 29.66
C VAL A 29 11.96 4.39 28.19
N GLU A 30 12.79 5.35 27.83
CA GLU A 30 12.93 5.81 26.44
C GLU A 30 13.37 4.67 25.51
N MET A 31 14.35 3.86 25.91
CA MET A 31 14.79 2.69 25.16
C MET A 31 13.70 1.62 25.03
N LEU A 32 12.92 1.37 26.09
CA LEU A 32 11.82 0.41 26.06
C LEU A 32 10.67 0.92 25.20
N GLN A 33 10.34 2.21 25.26
CA GLN A 33 9.34 2.83 24.41
C GLN A 33 9.77 2.82 22.94
N GLU A 34 11.04 3.11 22.64
CA GLU A 34 11.60 2.97 21.29
C GLU A 34 11.46 1.53 20.79
N LYS A 35 11.80 0.52 21.62
CA LYS A 35 11.62 -0.88 21.25
C LYS A 35 10.17 -1.33 21.14
N ILE A 36 9.26 -0.78 21.95
CA ILE A 36 7.82 -1.04 21.85
C ILE A 36 7.27 -0.42 20.56
N ILE A 37 7.68 0.80 20.22
CA ILE A 37 7.33 1.47 18.97
C ILE A 37 7.92 0.69 17.79
N GLU A 38 9.20 0.31 17.84
CA GLU A 38 9.85 -0.52 16.84
C GLU A 38 9.11 -1.85 16.69
N ALA A 39 8.83 -2.59 17.77
CA ALA A 39 8.12 -3.87 17.72
C ALA A 39 6.66 -3.76 17.29
N ARG A 40 5.99 -2.64 17.60
CA ARG A 40 4.64 -2.33 17.11
C ARG A 40 4.66 -1.90 15.63
N SER A 41 5.74 -1.28 15.17
CA SER A 41 5.96 -0.83 13.79
C SER A 41 6.63 -1.88 12.89
N SER A 42 7.27 -2.90 13.47
CA SER A 42 8.08 -3.88 12.73
C SER A 42 7.24 -4.97 12.06
N ASP A 43 6.01 -5.19 12.54
CA ASP A 43 5.18 -6.34 12.12
C ASP A 43 3.91 -5.95 11.33
N ASP A 44 3.55 -4.66 11.24
CA ASP A 44 2.41 -4.24 10.41
C ASP A 44 2.89 -3.81 9.02
N TYR A 45 3.01 -4.80 8.13
CA TYR A 45 3.42 -4.56 6.74
C TYR A 45 2.45 -3.65 5.98
N PHE A 46 1.15 -3.72 6.28
CA PHE A 46 0.16 -2.82 5.69
C PHE A 46 0.53 -1.36 5.97
N ILE A 47 0.72 -1.02 7.25
CA ILE A 47 1.02 0.34 7.69
C ILE A 47 2.39 0.78 7.17
N ARG A 48 3.42 -0.06 7.36
CA ARG A 48 4.78 0.25 6.92
C ARG A 48 4.86 0.51 5.41
N PHE A 49 4.18 -0.29 4.60
CA PHE A 49 4.12 -0.07 3.17
C PHE A 49 3.39 1.23 2.85
N PHE A 50 2.21 1.45 3.44
CA PHE A 50 1.44 2.67 3.20
C PHE A 50 2.27 3.92 3.51
N GLU A 51 2.91 3.97 4.68
CA GLU A 51 3.72 5.10 5.15
C GLU A 51 4.98 5.32 4.31
N ASP A 52 5.65 4.25 3.86
CA ASP A 52 6.77 4.35 2.91
C ASP A 52 6.32 4.95 1.57
N ILE A 53 5.18 4.51 1.05
CA ILE A 53 4.63 5.02 -0.21
C ILE A 53 4.30 6.51 -0.09
N ILE A 54 3.60 6.92 0.97
CA ILE A 54 3.19 8.33 1.14
C ILE A 54 4.30 9.21 1.68
N ASN A 55 5.41 8.62 2.14
CA ASN A 55 6.51 9.28 2.83
C ASN A 55 6.01 10.13 4.01
N GLY A 56 5.20 9.53 4.88
CA GLY A 56 4.58 10.19 6.02
C GLY A 56 3.69 9.25 6.82
N ASN A 57 3.22 9.71 7.98
CA ASN A 57 2.46 8.86 8.89
C ASN A 57 1.01 8.69 8.41
N ILE A 58 0.49 7.50 8.64
CA ILE A 58 -0.92 7.20 8.42
C ILE A 58 -1.72 7.66 9.64
N ASP A 59 -2.72 8.51 9.41
CA ASP A 59 -3.55 9.11 10.46
C ASP A 59 -5.00 8.60 10.40
N PHE A 60 -5.18 7.37 9.89
CA PHE A 60 -6.48 6.69 9.76
C PHE A 60 -6.33 5.21 10.10
N ASP A 61 -7.24 4.68 10.92
CA ASP A 61 -7.23 3.28 11.35
C ASP A 61 -7.89 2.35 10.31
N PHE A 62 -7.11 1.97 9.30
CA PHE A 62 -7.54 1.01 8.29
C PHE A 62 -7.86 -0.38 8.85
N LYS A 63 -7.27 -0.77 9.99
CA LYS A 63 -7.47 -2.10 10.57
C LYS A 63 -8.89 -2.25 11.12
N SER A 64 -9.43 -1.19 11.70
CA SER A 64 -10.82 -1.15 12.15
C SER A 64 -11.81 -0.91 11.01
N ALA A 65 -11.41 -0.19 9.96
CA ALA A 65 -12.29 0.13 8.84
C ALA A 65 -12.47 -1.03 7.86
N LEU A 66 -11.42 -1.80 7.59
CA LEU A 66 -11.45 -2.95 6.67
C LEU A 66 -11.89 -4.23 7.38
N SER A 67 -12.43 -5.18 6.62
CA SER A 67 -12.59 -6.55 7.14
C SER A 67 -11.24 -7.20 7.45
N GLU A 68 -11.20 -8.10 8.43
CA GLU A 68 -9.98 -8.83 8.82
C GLU A 68 -9.32 -9.52 7.62
N VAL A 69 -10.12 -10.15 6.76
CA VAL A 69 -9.64 -10.83 5.55
C VAL A 69 -9.00 -9.84 4.57
N ALA A 70 -9.64 -8.69 4.33
CA ALA A 70 -9.12 -7.67 3.43
C ALA A 70 -7.84 -7.04 3.97
N TYR A 71 -7.79 -6.74 5.27
CA TYR A 71 -6.61 -6.18 5.92
C TYR A 71 -5.42 -7.14 5.87
N ASN A 72 -5.63 -8.40 6.26
CA ASN A 72 -4.56 -9.41 6.26
C ASN A 72 -4.06 -9.69 4.85
N SER A 73 -4.96 -9.83 3.87
CA SER A 73 -4.56 -10.02 2.47
C SER A 73 -3.75 -8.83 1.93
N ALA A 74 -4.16 -7.60 2.25
CA ALA A 74 -3.39 -6.43 1.87
C ALA A 74 -2.02 -6.42 2.60
N SER A 75 -1.97 -6.79 3.89
CA SER A 75 -0.71 -6.87 4.63
C SER A 75 0.29 -7.86 4.01
N GLU A 76 -0.17 -9.02 3.54
CA GLU A 76 0.67 -9.99 2.81
C GLU A 76 1.21 -9.42 1.47
N ASP A 77 0.36 -8.75 0.70
CA ASP A 77 0.79 -8.08 -0.54
C ASP A 77 1.78 -6.94 -0.26
N ALA A 78 1.60 -6.21 0.85
CA ALA A 78 2.52 -5.18 1.31
C ALA A 78 3.88 -5.76 1.70
N GLU A 79 3.91 -6.86 2.45
CA GLU A 79 5.14 -7.59 2.78
C GLU A 79 5.90 -8.00 1.52
N ALA A 80 5.19 -8.57 0.54
CA ALA A 80 5.78 -8.97 -0.72
C ALA A 80 6.35 -7.78 -1.51
N CYS A 81 5.71 -6.60 -1.46
CA CYS A 81 6.26 -5.39 -2.07
C CYS A 81 7.54 -4.93 -1.37
N ILE A 82 7.55 -4.91 -0.04
CA ILE A 82 8.71 -4.54 0.79
C ILE A 82 9.88 -5.49 0.52
N ASN A 83 9.63 -6.78 0.35
CA ASN A 83 10.65 -7.77 0.02
C ASN A 83 11.27 -7.59 -1.38
N ILE A 84 10.57 -6.94 -2.31
CA ILE A 84 11.11 -6.60 -3.63
C ILE A 84 11.94 -5.31 -3.56
N PHE A 85 11.37 -4.27 -2.94
CA PHE A 85 12.04 -3.00 -2.67
C PHE A 85 11.65 -2.54 -1.26
N SER A 86 12.62 -2.53 -0.34
CA SER A 86 12.39 -2.19 1.07
C SER A 86 11.80 -0.80 1.27
N ARG A 87 12.11 0.11 0.33
CA ARG A 87 11.57 1.48 0.25
C ARG A 87 11.27 1.84 -1.20
N LEU A 88 10.21 2.60 -1.44
CA LEU A 88 9.85 3.12 -2.76
C LEU A 88 10.96 3.97 -3.38
N SER A 89 11.72 4.68 -2.54
CA SER A 89 12.85 5.50 -2.95
C SER A 89 14.01 4.68 -3.53
N GLU A 90 14.16 3.42 -3.09
CA GLU A 90 15.20 2.48 -3.51
C GLU A 90 14.85 1.73 -4.80
N MET A 91 13.62 1.88 -5.30
CA MET A 91 13.15 1.21 -6.52
C MET A 91 14.12 1.40 -7.69
N GLN A 92 14.62 0.31 -8.25
CA GLN A 92 15.52 0.34 -9.41
C GLN A 92 14.74 0.17 -10.70
N SER A 93 15.17 0.81 -11.80
CA SER A 93 14.51 0.72 -13.12
C SER A 93 14.84 -0.59 -13.84
N ASN A 94 14.40 -1.73 -13.28
CA ASN A 94 14.67 -3.07 -13.80
C ASN A 94 13.40 -3.94 -13.77
N ARG A 95 13.54 -5.25 -14.05
CA ARG A 95 12.40 -6.19 -14.11
C ARG A 95 11.60 -6.27 -12.81
N SER A 96 12.21 -6.01 -11.66
CA SER A 96 11.55 -6.05 -10.36
C SER A 96 10.45 -4.99 -10.24
N VAL A 97 10.46 -3.93 -11.07
CA VAL A 97 9.35 -2.96 -11.15
C VAL A 97 8.04 -3.62 -11.55
N LEU A 98 8.07 -4.59 -12.47
CA LEU A 98 6.85 -5.29 -12.89
C LEU A 98 6.30 -6.13 -11.73
N SER A 99 7.15 -6.92 -11.07
CA SER A 99 6.74 -7.72 -9.91
C SER A 99 6.17 -6.83 -8.81
N TRP A 100 6.85 -5.73 -8.51
CA TRP A 100 6.43 -4.79 -7.49
C TRP A 100 5.08 -4.15 -7.82
N VAL A 101 4.88 -3.65 -9.04
CA VAL A 101 3.63 -2.96 -9.40
C VAL A 101 2.43 -3.91 -9.47
N VAL A 102 2.63 -5.17 -9.87
CA VAL A 102 1.57 -6.18 -9.85
C VAL A 102 1.10 -6.43 -8.42
N THR A 103 2.02 -6.63 -7.48
CA THR A 103 1.69 -6.87 -6.08
C THR A 103 1.12 -5.62 -5.41
N ALA A 104 1.69 -4.44 -5.68
CA ALA A 104 1.21 -3.19 -5.11
C ALA A 104 -0.22 -2.86 -5.56
N LEU A 105 -0.60 -3.23 -6.78
CA LEU A 105 -1.99 -3.07 -7.23
C LEU A 105 -2.95 -4.00 -6.49
N LYS A 106 -2.55 -5.25 -6.18
CA LYS A 106 -3.36 -6.17 -5.37
C LYS A 106 -3.60 -5.66 -3.95
N TYR A 107 -2.55 -5.09 -3.33
CA TYR A 107 -2.69 -4.36 -2.08
C TYR A 107 -3.83 -3.33 -2.17
N THR A 108 -3.80 -2.46 -3.19
CA THR A 108 -4.84 -1.44 -3.36
C THR A 108 -6.19 -1.99 -3.77
N ASP A 109 -6.25 -3.14 -4.45
CA ASP A 109 -7.52 -3.75 -4.88
C ASP A 109 -8.39 -4.10 -3.66
N GLN A 110 -7.80 -4.52 -2.54
CA GLN A 110 -8.53 -4.75 -1.29
C GLN A 110 -9.20 -3.46 -0.78
N LEU A 111 -8.46 -2.35 -0.79
CA LEU A 111 -8.97 -1.03 -0.37
C LEU A 111 -10.07 -0.54 -1.33
N VAL A 112 -9.89 -0.72 -2.63
CA VAL A 112 -10.84 -0.27 -3.66
C VAL A 112 -12.13 -1.08 -3.60
N LEU A 113 -12.00 -2.41 -3.52
CA LEU A 113 -13.12 -3.33 -3.48
C LEU A 113 -13.99 -3.07 -2.24
N HIS A 114 -13.36 -2.96 -1.07
CA HIS A 114 -14.05 -2.59 0.16
C HIS A 114 -14.74 -1.22 0.03
N TYR A 115 -14.07 -0.21 -0.53
CA TYR A 115 -14.69 1.10 -0.73
C TYR A 115 -15.95 1.02 -1.62
N ILE A 116 -15.89 0.26 -2.71
CA ILE A 116 -17.04 0.09 -3.61
C ILE A 116 -18.19 -0.64 -2.91
N GLN A 117 -17.91 -1.74 -2.22
CA GLN A 117 -18.93 -2.62 -1.64
C GLN A 117 -19.51 -2.07 -0.34
N ASP A 118 -18.65 -1.57 0.55
CA ASP A 118 -19.01 -1.25 1.92
C ASP A 118 -19.24 0.24 2.15
N ILE A 119 -18.60 1.12 1.38
CA ILE A 119 -18.83 2.57 1.49
C ILE A 119 -19.85 3.02 0.45
N LEU A 120 -19.62 2.73 -0.83
CA LEU A 120 -20.56 3.12 -1.90
C LEU A 120 -21.81 2.24 -1.98
N LYS A 121 -21.79 1.05 -1.36
CA LYS A 121 -22.88 0.06 -1.41
C LYS A 121 -23.23 -0.36 -2.85
N ILE A 122 -22.23 -0.47 -3.71
CA ILE A 122 -22.38 -0.87 -5.12
C ILE A 122 -21.78 -2.26 -5.32
N ASN A 123 -22.46 -3.10 -6.12
CA ASN A 123 -21.88 -4.37 -6.54
C ASN A 123 -20.76 -4.15 -7.55
N PRO A 124 -19.59 -4.80 -7.42
CA PRO A 124 -18.54 -4.76 -8.43
C PRO A 124 -19.07 -5.26 -9.79
N VAL A 125 -18.92 -4.43 -10.82
CA VAL A 125 -19.33 -4.77 -12.19
C VAL A 125 -18.12 -4.74 -13.09
N LYS A 126 -17.97 -5.80 -13.91
CA LYS A 126 -16.95 -5.83 -14.96
C LYS A 126 -17.32 -4.83 -16.06
N HIS A 127 -16.44 -3.87 -16.33
CA HIS A 127 -16.58 -2.95 -17.45
C HIS A 127 -16.38 -3.72 -18.77
N PRO A 128 -17.13 -3.40 -19.86
CA PRO A 128 -17.09 -4.15 -21.12
C PRO A 128 -15.68 -4.31 -21.70
N ASP A 129 -14.87 -3.26 -21.63
CA ASP A 129 -13.54 -3.20 -22.26
C ASP A 129 -12.37 -3.52 -21.31
N HIS A 130 -12.65 -3.93 -20.06
CA HIS A 130 -11.61 -4.09 -19.03
C HIS A 130 -11.68 -5.42 -18.30
N GLY A 131 -10.52 -5.84 -17.77
CA GLY A 131 -10.46 -6.89 -16.75
C GLY A 131 -11.17 -6.42 -15.46
N ILE A 132 -11.48 -7.37 -14.58
CA ILE A 132 -12.23 -7.08 -13.34
C ILE A 132 -11.49 -6.04 -12.48
N GLU A 133 -10.18 -6.21 -12.28
CA GLU A 133 -9.33 -5.30 -11.49
C GLU A 133 -9.42 -3.84 -11.98
N ARG A 134 -9.14 -3.60 -13.26
CA ARG A 134 -9.23 -2.27 -13.86
C ARG A 134 -10.66 -1.70 -13.84
N SER A 135 -11.68 -2.56 -13.86
CA SER A 135 -13.07 -2.11 -13.77
C SER A 135 -13.38 -1.46 -12.42
N LEU A 136 -12.77 -1.95 -11.33
CA LEU A 136 -12.93 -1.37 -10.00
C LEU A 136 -12.40 0.08 -9.94
N TYR A 137 -11.24 0.36 -10.54
CA TYR A 137 -10.69 1.71 -10.59
C TYR A 137 -11.52 2.69 -11.43
N VAL A 138 -12.32 2.18 -12.37
CA VAL A 138 -13.29 3.00 -13.10
C VAL A 138 -14.56 3.18 -12.28
N GLN A 139 -15.04 2.12 -11.63
CA GLN A 139 -16.28 2.13 -10.88
C GLN A 139 -16.21 3.02 -9.63
N ILE A 140 -15.05 3.10 -8.98
CA ILE A 140 -14.86 3.99 -7.84
C ILE A 140 -15.06 5.48 -8.20
N ASN A 141 -14.99 5.83 -9.49
CA ASN A 141 -15.28 7.19 -9.92
C ASN A 141 -16.75 7.62 -9.70
N SER A 142 -17.64 6.71 -9.31
CA SER A 142 -18.99 7.02 -8.86
C SER A 142 -19.05 7.56 -7.42
N GLY A 143 -17.96 7.45 -6.65
CA GLY A 143 -17.85 8.00 -5.30
C GLY A 143 -17.49 9.48 -5.25
N ASP A 144 -17.11 9.95 -4.06
CA ASP A 144 -16.72 11.35 -3.84
C ASP A 144 -15.41 11.72 -4.54
N TYR A 145 -15.15 13.03 -4.63
CA TYR A 145 -13.99 13.58 -5.35
C TYR A 145 -12.65 12.94 -4.94
N SER A 146 -12.42 12.72 -3.64
CA SER A 146 -11.21 12.06 -3.12
C SER A 146 -11.05 10.63 -3.68
N ALA A 147 -12.14 9.87 -3.76
CA ALA A 147 -12.14 8.51 -4.30
C ALA A 147 -11.95 8.48 -5.82
N GLN A 148 -12.56 9.43 -6.55
CA GLN A 148 -12.36 9.62 -7.99
C GLN A 148 -10.89 9.90 -8.33
N VAL A 149 -10.24 10.79 -7.58
CA VAL A 149 -8.82 11.10 -7.77
C VAL A 149 -7.98 9.84 -7.58
N ALA A 150 -8.27 9.06 -6.54
CA ALA A 150 -7.54 7.84 -6.26
C ALA A 150 -7.70 6.79 -7.38
N GLY A 151 -8.95 6.53 -7.82
CA GLY A 151 -9.25 5.60 -8.90
C GLY A 151 -8.55 5.95 -10.22
N ASN A 152 -8.60 7.23 -10.61
CA ASN A 152 -7.94 7.69 -11.83
C ASN A 152 -6.42 7.48 -11.80
N LEU A 153 -5.77 7.79 -10.67
CA LEU A 153 -4.33 7.61 -10.51
C LEU A 153 -3.92 6.12 -10.50
N LEU A 154 -4.69 5.25 -9.85
CA LEU A 154 -4.46 3.80 -9.89
C LEU A 154 -4.67 3.21 -11.29
N ASN A 155 -5.67 3.68 -12.03
CA ASN A 155 -5.88 3.28 -13.43
C ASN A 155 -4.68 3.64 -14.32
N GLU A 156 -4.03 4.79 -14.08
CA GLU A 156 -2.78 5.14 -14.78
C GLU A 156 -1.61 4.22 -14.42
N VAL A 157 -1.49 3.83 -13.14
CA VAL A 157 -0.47 2.87 -12.67
C VAL A 157 -0.72 1.48 -13.26
N TYR A 158 -1.97 1.02 -13.29
CA TYR A 158 -2.40 -0.20 -13.97
C TYR A 158 -2.04 -0.16 -15.47
N GLY A 159 -2.20 0.99 -16.11
CA GLY A 159 -1.75 1.22 -17.48
C GLY A 159 -0.24 0.98 -17.67
N GLN A 160 0.60 1.32 -16.68
CA GLN A 160 2.03 1.00 -16.73
C GLN A 160 2.29 -0.49 -16.55
N ARG A 161 1.62 -1.15 -15.60
CA ARG A 161 1.67 -2.61 -15.41
C ARG A 161 1.38 -3.34 -16.72
N ASN A 162 0.31 -2.96 -17.41
CA ASN A 162 -0.05 -3.56 -18.70
C ASN A 162 1.00 -3.35 -19.80
N LYS A 163 1.63 -2.17 -19.87
CA LYS A 163 2.72 -1.92 -20.84
C LYS A 163 3.96 -2.75 -20.56
N LEU A 164 4.25 -3.04 -19.29
CA LEU A 164 5.38 -3.87 -18.89
C LEU A 164 5.11 -5.37 -19.12
N GLU A 165 3.88 -5.81 -18.94
CA GLU A 165 3.47 -7.22 -19.06
C GLU A 165 3.14 -7.64 -20.50
N HIS A 166 2.27 -6.87 -21.17
CA HIS A 166 1.76 -7.18 -22.51
C HIS A 166 2.62 -6.50 -23.58
N ARG A 167 3.76 -7.13 -23.89
CA ARG A 167 4.79 -6.56 -24.77
C ARG A 167 4.70 -7.00 -26.23
N TYR A 168 3.82 -7.94 -26.55
CA TYR A 168 3.60 -8.38 -27.93
C TYR A 168 2.59 -7.46 -28.59
N VAL A 169 2.97 -6.85 -29.72
CA VAL A 169 2.08 -6.03 -30.55
C VAL A 169 2.15 -6.49 -31.99
N ARG A 170 1.12 -6.19 -32.80
CA ARG A 170 1.19 -6.41 -34.25
C ARG A 170 2.24 -5.50 -34.87
N ASP A 171 3.02 -6.03 -35.81
CA ASP A 171 4.00 -5.25 -36.54
C ASP A 171 3.28 -4.20 -37.41
N PRO A 172 3.54 -2.89 -37.23
CA PRO A 172 2.90 -1.85 -38.04
C PRO A 172 3.24 -1.94 -39.54
N LYS A 173 4.27 -2.70 -39.91
CA LYS A 173 4.69 -2.93 -41.30
C LYS A 173 4.19 -4.26 -41.86
N ASN A 174 3.68 -5.17 -41.03
CA ASN A 174 3.18 -6.47 -41.45
C ASN A 174 2.16 -7.03 -40.44
N GLU A 175 0.88 -6.94 -40.76
CA GLU A 175 -0.21 -7.32 -39.84
C GLU A 175 -0.24 -8.81 -39.44
N GLU A 176 0.45 -9.68 -40.20
CA GLU A 176 0.58 -11.11 -39.89
C GLU A 176 1.70 -11.41 -38.88
N LYS A 177 2.53 -10.41 -38.54
CA LYS A 177 3.66 -10.58 -37.63
C LYS A 177 3.41 -9.90 -36.29
N GLN A 178 3.95 -10.49 -35.23
CA GLN A 178 4.04 -9.87 -33.91
C GLN A 178 5.48 -9.47 -33.61
N ILE A 179 5.65 -8.32 -32.99
CA ILE A 179 6.93 -7.82 -32.48
C ILE A 179 6.89 -7.69 -30.96
N LEU A 180 8.04 -7.89 -30.33
CA LEU A 180 8.21 -7.71 -28.90
C LEU A 180 8.75 -6.30 -28.61
N ILE A 181 8.01 -5.52 -27.83
CA ILE A 181 8.44 -4.19 -27.39
C ILE A 181 9.33 -4.32 -26.16
N ASN A 182 10.44 -3.56 -26.14
CA ASN A 182 11.28 -3.46 -24.96
C ASN A 182 10.56 -2.68 -23.84
N PRO A 183 10.55 -3.21 -22.60
CA PRO A 183 9.88 -2.55 -21.48
C PRO A 183 10.61 -1.27 -21.08
N ASP A 184 9.85 -0.19 -20.84
CA ASP A 184 10.37 1.07 -20.31
C ASP A 184 10.16 1.15 -18.79
N PHE A 185 11.05 0.49 -18.05
CA PHE A 185 11.02 0.50 -16.58
C PHE A 185 11.28 1.89 -15.98
N LYS A 186 11.97 2.78 -16.70
CA LYS A 186 12.25 4.14 -16.22
C LYS A 186 10.99 4.98 -16.22
N THR A 187 10.20 4.91 -17.29
CA THR A 187 8.90 5.59 -17.35
C THR A 187 7.92 5.01 -16.34
N ALA A 188 7.86 3.68 -16.21
CA ALA A 188 7.00 3.02 -15.23
C ALA A 188 7.35 3.44 -13.79
N LYS A 189 8.62 3.34 -13.38
CA LYS A 189 9.12 3.80 -12.07
C LYS A 189 8.68 5.23 -11.78
N ARG A 190 8.94 6.16 -12.71
CA ARG A 190 8.59 7.58 -12.54
C ARG A 190 7.09 7.79 -12.35
N LYS A 191 6.26 7.06 -13.11
CA LYS A 191 4.80 7.13 -12.98
C LYS A 191 4.33 6.58 -11.64
N ILE A 192 4.84 5.41 -11.22
CA ILE A 192 4.56 4.80 -9.91
C ILE A 192 4.90 5.79 -8.79
N GLN A 193 6.15 6.27 -8.74
CA GLN A 193 6.62 7.20 -7.69
C GLN A 193 5.84 8.53 -7.66
N SER A 194 5.19 8.91 -8.75
CA SER A 194 4.41 10.14 -8.82
C SER A 194 2.92 9.97 -8.52
N HIS A 195 2.33 8.83 -8.91
CA HIS A 195 0.86 8.64 -8.90
C HIS A 195 0.42 7.79 -7.71
N PHE A 196 1.19 6.76 -7.37
CA PHE A 196 0.86 5.82 -6.30
C PHE A 196 0.75 6.51 -4.91
N PRO A 197 1.68 7.40 -4.51
CA PRO A 197 1.55 8.16 -3.26
C PRO A 197 0.30 9.04 -3.22
N LYS A 198 0.01 9.73 -4.33
CA LYS A 198 -1.15 10.61 -4.44
C LYS A 198 -2.46 9.82 -4.39
N ALA A 199 -2.47 8.62 -4.97
CA ALA A 199 -3.62 7.73 -4.94
C ALA A 199 -3.90 7.28 -3.50
N LEU A 200 -2.89 6.80 -2.78
CA LEU A 200 -3.04 6.38 -1.37
C LEU A 200 -3.48 7.52 -0.47
N LEU A 201 -2.88 8.71 -0.59
CA LEU A 201 -3.31 9.89 0.18
C LEU A 201 -4.77 10.26 -0.10
N SER A 202 -5.21 10.19 -1.36
CA SER A 202 -6.59 10.48 -1.74
C SER A 202 -7.55 9.40 -1.23
N PHE A 203 -7.14 8.14 -1.22
CA PHE A 203 -7.89 7.04 -0.63
C PHE A 203 -8.05 7.19 0.88
N ARG A 204 -6.95 7.47 1.59
CA ARG A 204 -6.98 7.74 3.03
C ARG A 204 -7.97 8.85 3.35
N LYS A 205 -7.94 9.93 2.57
CA LYS A 205 -8.90 11.03 2.72
C LYS A 205 -10.33 10.56 2.49
N ALA A 206 -10.61 9.80 1.43
CA ALA A 206 -11.95 9.30 1.13
C ALA A 206 -12.51 8.38 2.23
N TYR A 207 -11.66 7.53 2.82
CA TYR A 207 -12.04 6.69 3.97
C TYR A 207 -12.31 7.54 5.20
N LYS A 208 -11.41 8.48 5.52
CA LYS A 208 -11.56 9.38 6.66
C LYS A 208 -12.86 10.17 6.58
N GLU A 209 -13.19 10.73 5.42
CA GLU A 209 -14.43 11.48 5.16
C GLU A 209 -15.71 10.65 5.37
N HIS A 210 -15.64 9.31 5.32
CA HIS A 210 -16.78 8.43 5.56
C HIS A 210 -16.91 7.98 7.03
N TYR A 211 -15.79 7.70 7.69
CA TYR A 211 -15.77 7.10 9.03
C TYR A 211 -15.57 8.10 10.18
N GLU A 212 -15.09 9.31 9.90
CA GLU A 212 -14.85 10.39 10.87
C GLU A 212 -15.64 11.65 10.53
#